data_AF-A0A956KIZ4-F1
#
_entry.id   AF-A0A956KIZ4-F1
#
_cell.length_a   1.000
_cell.length_b   1.000
_cell.length_c   1.000
_cell.angle_alpha   90.00
_cell.angle_beta   90.00
_cell.angle_gamma   90.00
#
_symmetry.space_group_name_H-M   'P 1'
#
loop_
_entity.id
_entity.type
_entity.pdbx_description
1 polymer ?
#
loop_
_entity_poly.entity_id
_entity_poly.type
_entity_poly.pdbx_seq_one_letter_code
_entity_poly.pdbx_strand_id
1 'polypeptide(L)'
;MLVRTRPDEPLRELGLGELASGFGENLDGEFTIEGEHWELEVDDEPIAAERRGGRCHWRWTPGFYAGEVRARLIDRSSGSEHELRLDVSPSAAKLGRERFAELIAELRREQPEFVLGCEPAMDRMGSLGRLDDPLLAYGKLRLYAADFVRSLARVLDAPVRRLRQERRLLTPGQVRRVDRQTVLQALREPQLAARLTGRESPQSASAAVRFDAPVVSLHLDEPANRCIKAITQAVLRRVIDCRQRLASKIAKQRESSTRTTLTSRWPVRERFLLGLEYQLERALRGPVLSAVTRPEISAAGLNTISAQPIYARTHRLGWRALGLGLVEGGPEEELWLPPTWELYERWCFVAMRRVLRDRFGFESLPTTGAPRSDLGWLASDHHGRRAWLGFQVVFPTWSAKPGISLVGGHPLSRPDSDPGAWREPTMVGVRREVSCVAGSGRRFHDQRAPLS
;
A
#
# COMPACT_ATOMS: atom_id res chain seq x y z
N MET A 1 -27.92 12.40 -11.53
CA MET A 1 -27.20 11.93 -12.74
C MET A 1 -28.06 10.83 -13.37
N LEU A 2 -28.09 10.69 -14.70
CA LEU A 2 -28.81 9.57 -15.32
C LEU A 2 -27.84 8.40 -15.60
N VAL A 3 -28.27 7.18 -15.30
CA VAL A 3 -27.47 5.97 -15.45
C VAL A 3 -28.29 4.88 -16.14
N ARG A 4 -27.66 4.20 -17.08
CA ARG A 4 -28.18 2.99 -17.72
C ARG A 4 -27.15 1.88 -17.49
N THR A 5 -27.54 0.85 -16.74
CA THR A 5 -26.57 -0.18 -16.31
C THR A 5 -26.39 -1.30 -17.33
N ARG A 6 -27.35 -1.45 -18.26
CA ARG A 6 -27.32 -2.39 -19.38
C ARG A 6 -27.99 -1.78 -20.61
N PRO A 7 -27.63 -2.19 -21.83
CA PRO A 7 -28.18 -1.63 -23.06
C PRO A 7 -29.72 -1.74 -23.17
N ASP A 8 -30.30 -2.79 -22.59
CA ASP A 8 -31.72 -3.14 -22.60
C ASP A 8 -32.53 -2.45 -21.49
N GLU A 9 -31.88 -1.80 -20.52
CA GLU A 9 -32.55 -1.09 -19.43
C GLU A 9 -32.78 0.40 -19.74
N PRO A 10 -33.87 1.01 -19.21
CA PRO A 10 -34.07 2.44 -19.32
C PRO A 10 -33.06 3.22 -18.47
N LEU A 11 -32.79 4.47 -18.87
CA LEU A 11 -32.05 5.42 -18.03
C LEU A 11 -32.83 5.66 -16.73
N ARG A 12 -32.13 5.61 -15.60
CA ARG A 12 -32.66 5.88 -14.27
C ARG A 12 -31.88 7.03 -13.64
N GLU A 13 -32.56 7.80 -12.81
CA GLU A 13 -31.89 8.80 -12.00
C GLU A 13 -31.12 8.12 -10.86
N LEU A 14 -29.85 8.49 -10.72
CA LEU A 14 -28.98 8.10 -9.62
C LEU A 14 -28.68 9.34 -8.78
N GLY A 15 -29.04 9.27 -7.51
CA GLY A 15 -28.67 10.26 -6.50
C GLY A 15 -27.18 10.22 -6.18
N LEU A 16 -26.64 11.35 -5.73
CA LEU A 16 -25.25 11.40 -5.26
C LEU A 16 -25.11 10.55 -4.00
N GLY A 17 -24.13 9.63 -3.99
CA GLY A 17 -23.90 8.69 -2.90
C GLY A 17 -24.75 7.41 -2.93
N GLU A 18 -25.66 7.26 -3.91
CA GLU A 18 -26.43 6.03 -4.09
C GLU A 18 -25.59 4.93 -4.76
N LEU A 19 -25.91 3.68 -4.43
CA LEU A 19 -25.33 2.51 -5.08
C LEU A 19 -26.04 2.26 -6.42
N ALA A 20 -25.29 2.36 -7.52
CA ALA A 20 -25.78 2.01 -8.84
C ALA A 20 -25.61 0.51 -9.08
N SER A 21 -26.69 -0.25 -8.88
CA SER A 21 -26.72 -1.71 -9.10
C SER A 21 -27.24 -2.07 -10.49
N GLY A 22 -26.69 -3.13 -11.09
CA GLY A 22 -27.19 -3.71 -12.34
C GLY A 22 -26.12 -3.92 -13.40
N PHE A 23 -24.94 -3.31 -13.22
CA PHE A 23 -23.78 -3.53 -14.08
C PHE A 23 -23.39 -5.01 -14.06
N GLY A 24 -22.94 -5.50 -15.21
CA GLY A 24 -22.40 -6.85 -15.37
C GLY A 24 -21.03 -6.80 -16.02
N GLU A 25 -20.25 -7.84 -15.77
CA GLU A 25 -18.97 -8.06 -16.47
C GLU A 25 -19.14 -7.96 -17.99
N ASN A 26 -18.28 -7.17 -18.64
CA ASN A 26 -18.26 -6.97 -20.08
C ASN A 26 -19.59 -6.48 -20.68
N LEU A 27 -20.43 -5.82 -19.89
CA LEU A 27 -21.65 -5.16 -20.36
C LEU A 27 -21.49 -3.64 -20.34
N ASP A 28 -21.90 -3.01 -21.43
CA ASP A 28 -21.82 -1.55 -21.55
C ASP A 28 -22.82 -0.86 -20.64
N GLY A 29 -22.29 -0.01 -19.77
CA GLY A 29 -23.03 0.94 -18.98
C GLY A 29 -22.85 2.36 -19.51
N GLU A 30 -23.83 3.21 -19.26
CA GLU A 30 -23.82 4.61 -19.65
C GLU A 30 -24.17 5.54 -18.51
N PHE A 31 -23.50 6.69 -18.50
CA PHE A 31 -23.74 7.78 -17.56
C PHE A 31 -23.99 9.06 -18.34
N THR A 32 -24.99 9.84 -17.93
CA THR A 32 -25.29 11.15 -18.52
C THR A 32 -25.54 12.18 -17.44
N ILE A 33 -24.96 13.36 -17.59
CA ILE A 33 -25.22 14.51 -16.71
C ILE A 33 -25.28 15.80 -17.51
N GLU A 34 -26.05 16.76 -17.01
CA GLU A 34 -26.09 18.12 -17.55
C GLU A 34 -24.86 18.92 -17.11
N GLY A 35 -24.28 19.68 -18.04
CA GLY A 35 -23.05 20.42 -17.86
C GLY A 35 -21.84 19.74 -18.48
N GLU A 36 -21.01 20.52 -19.18
CA GLU A 36 -19.80 20.03 -19.85
C GLU A 36 -18.54 20.10 -18.97
N HIS A 37 -18.67 20.65 -17.76
CA HIS A 37 -17.60 20.81 -16.78
C HIS A 37 -17.34 19.55 -15.95
N TRP A 38 -18.19 18.53 -16.08
CA TRP A 38 -18.08 17.29 -15.33
C TRP A 38 -17.05 16.33 -15.92
N GLU A 39 -16.36 15.62 -15.04
CA GLU A 39 -15.53 14.46 -15.36
C GLU A 39 -15.95 13.24 -14.53
N LEU A 40 -15.80 12.06 -15.12
CA LEU A 40 -16.05 10.79 -14.45
C LEU A 40 -14.73 10.01 -14.38
N GLU A 41 -14.38 9.58 -13.17
CA GLU A 41 -13.29 8.63 -12.93
C GLU A 41 -13.86 7.35 -12.33
N VAL A 42 -13.46 6.18 -12.82
CA VAL A 42 -13.83 4.87 -12.24
C VAL A 42 -12.58 4.15 -11.75
N ASP A 43 -12.47 3.88 -10.46
CA ASP A 43 -11.24 3.38 -9.82
C ASP A 43 -9.97 4.15 -10.23
N ASP A 44 -10.07 5.48 -10.25
CA ASP A 44 -9.02 6.41 -10.70
C ASP A 44 -8.68 6.34 -12.20
N GLU A 45 -9.50 5.67 -13.01
CA GLU A 45 -9.44 5.71 -14.47
C GLU A 45 -10.33 6.81 -15.02
N PRO A 46 -9.78 7.85 -15.68
CA PRO A 46 -10.61 8.85 -16.34
C PRO A 46 -11.39 8.23 -17.51
N ILE A 47 -12.71 8.38 -17.49
CA ILE A 47 -13.58 7.89 -18.56
C ILE A 47 -13.76 9.00 -19.60
N ALA A 48 -13.51 8.67 -20.86
CA ALA A 48 -13.67 9.61 -21.96
C ALA A 48 -15.13 10.08 -22.07
N ALA A 49 -15.33 11.40 -22.07
CA ALA A 49 -16.64 12.01 -22.19
C ALA A 49 -16.94 12.35 -23.66
N GLU A 50 -18.11 11.95 -24.15
CA GLU A 50 -18.74 12.54 -25.33
C GLU A 50 -19.57 13.74 -24.90
N ARG A 51 -19.19 14.95 -25.34
CA ARG A 51 -19.90 16.19 -25.00
C ARG A 51 -20.82 16.58 -26.15
N ARG A 52 -22.13 16.59 -25.90
CA ARG A 52 -23.15 16.94 -26.90
C ARG A 52 -24.32 17.65 -26.25
N GLY A 53 -24.72 18.79 -26.82
CA GLY A 53 -25.93 19.51 -26.40
C GLY A 53 -25.91 19.98 -24.95
N GLY A 54 -24.75 20.41 -24.42
CA GLY A 54 -24.62 20.86 -23.03
C GLY A 54 -24.61 19.73 -22.00
N ARG A 55 -24.44 18.47 -22.43
CA ARG A 55 -24.37 17.29 -21.56
C ARG A 55 -23.06 16.55 -21.75
N CYS A 56 -22.58 15.95 -20.67
CA CYS A 56 -21.53 14.94 -20.71
C CYS A 56 -22.16 13.55 -20.74
N HIS A 57 -21.70 12.72 -21.68
CA HIS A 57 -22.07 11.32 -21.81
C HIS A 57 -20.82 10.45 -21.68
N TRP A 58 -20.88 9.41 -20.85
CA TRP A 58 -19.79 8.45 -20.68
C TRP A 58 -20.27 7.04 -20.95
N ARG A 59 -19.40 6.26 -21.58
CA ARG A 59 -19.55 4.80 -21.73
C ARG A 59 -18.49 4.12 -20.89
N TRP A 60 -18.91 3.13 -20.12
CA TRP A 60 -18.03 2.34 -19.29
C TRP A 60 -18.42 0.86 -19.37
N THR A 61 -17.42 0.03 -19.64
CA THR A 61 -17.59 -1.42 -19.74
C THR A 61 -16.72 -2.04 -18.65
N PRO A 62 -17.31 -2.63 -17.60
CA PRO A 62 -16.54 -3.36 -16.60
C PRO A 62 -15.77 -4.50 -17.25
N GLY A 63 -14.54 -4.75 -16.80
CA GLY A 63 -13.74 -5.89 -17.24
C GLY A 63 -14.20 -7.22 -16.63
N PHE A 64 -13.26 -8.17 -16.51
CA PHE A 64 -13.52 -9.51 -15.98
C PHE A 64 -13.49 -9.55 -14.43
N TYR A 65 -14.21 -8.63 -13.78
CA TYR A 65 -14.26 -8.51 -12.32
C TYR A 65 -15.68 -8.27 -11.82
N ALA A 66 -15.95 -8.64 -10.56
CA ALA A 66 -17.24 -8.44 -9.93
C ALA A 66 -17.05 -7.99 -8.48
N GLY A 67 -17.94 -7.13 -8.00
CA GLY A 67 -17.87 -6.48 -6.70
C GLY A 67 -18.22 -4.98 -6.77
N GLU A 68 -18.01 -4.29 -5.66
CA GLU A 68 -18.25 -2.85 -5.56
C GLU A 68 -17.08 -2.08 -6.18
N VAL A 69 -17.36 -1.15 -7.08
CA VAL A 69 -16.38 -0.28 -7.73
C VAL A 69 -16.65 1.16 -7.30
N ARG A 70 -15.61 1.87 -6.87
CA ARG A 70 -15.72 3.31 -6.61
C ARG A 70 -15.59 4.10 -7.89
N ALA A 71 -16.45 5.09 -8.06
CA ALA A 71 -16.34 6.11 -9.07
C ALA A 71 -16.39 7.51 -8.43
N ARG A 72 -15.81 8.49 -9.11
CA ARG A 72 -15.82 9.89 -8.70
C ARG A 72 -16.33 10.75 -9.83
N LEU A 73 -17.28 11.61 -9.51
CA LEU A 73 -17.76 12.66 -10.38
C LEU A 73 -17.12 13.98 -9.93
N ILE A 74 -16.35 14.60 -10.82
CA ILE A 74 -15.56 15.80 -10.52
C ILE A 74 -16.15 16.98 -11.28
N ASP A 75 -16.52 18.03 -10.55
CA ASP A 75 -16.92 19.32 -11.12
C ASP A 75 -15.67 20.18 -11.35
N ARG A 76 -15.27 20.40 -12.60
CA ARG A 76 -14.11 21.27 -12.91
C ARG A 76 -14.36 22.76 -12.60
N SER A 77 -15.62 23.18 -12.50
CA SER A 77 -15.96 24.59 -12.26
C SER A 77 -15.82 24.96 -10.79
N SER A 78 -16.34 24.12 -9.89
CA SER A 78 -16.25 24.34 -8.44
C SER A 78 -15.05 23.63 -7.78
N GLY A 79 -14.48 22.62 -8.45
CA GLY A 79 -13.49 21.72 -7.87
C GLY A 79 -14.09 20.70 -6.90
N SER A 80 -15.41 20.56 -6.86
CA SER A 80 -16.09 19.59 -5.99
C SER A 80 -15.96 18.17 -6.53
N GLU A 81 -15.78 17.21 -5.62
CA GLU A 81 -15.76 15.78 -5.95
C GLU A 81 -16.93 15.08 -5.26
N HIS A 82 -17.63 14.21 -5.99
CA HIS A 82 -18.71 13.39 -5.47
C HIS A 82 -18.39 11.91 -5.67
N GLU A 83 -18.48 11.12 -4.61
CA GLU A 83 -18.27 9.68 -4.66
C GLU A 83 -19.54 8.96 -5.12
N LEU A 84 -19.35 7.95 -5.98
CA LEU A 84 -20.37 7.06 -6.50
C LEU A 84 -19.91 5.62 -6.25
N ARG A 85 -20.86 4.72 -5.99
CA ARG A 85 -20.60 3.28 -5.85
C ARG A 85 -21.32 2.53 -6.95
N LEU A 86 -20.60 1.67 -7.66
CA LEU A 86 -21.12 0.88 -8.77
C LEU A 86 -21.03 -0.59 -8.38
N ASP A 87 -22.13 -1.33 -8.46
CA ASP A 87 -22.16 -2.76 -8.14
C ASP A 87 -22.13 -3.59 -9.43
N VAL A 88 -21.00 -4.26 -9.67
CA VAL A 88 -20.76 -5.10 -10.84
C VAL A 88 -21.00 -6.55 -10.47
N SER A 89 -22.00 -7.16 -11.12
CA SER A 89 -22.34 -8.57 -10.91
C SER A 89 -21.48 -9.48 -11.79
N PRO A 90 -21.15 -10.70 -11.32
CA PRO A 90 -20.57 -11.73 -12.17
C PRO A 90 -21.47 -12.00 -13.38
N SER A 91 -20.89 -12.37 -14.52
CA SER A 91 -21.66 -12.79 -15.70
C SER A 91 -22.67 -13.89 -15.34
N ALA A 92 -23.88 -13.82 -15.90
CA ALA A 92 -24.93 -14.83 -15.69
C ALA A 92 -24.52 -16.24 -16.17
N ALA A 93 -23.52 -16.34 -17.05
CA ALA A 93 -22.94 -17.61 -17.49
C ALA A 93 -21.92 -18.20 -16.50
N LYS A 94 -21.55 -17.46 -15.44
CA LYS A 94 -20.62 -17.89 -14.38
C LYS A 94 -21.40 -18.27 -13.11
N LEU A 95 -20.68 -18.36 -11.98
CA LEU A 95 -21.27 -18.50 -10.66
C LEU A 95 -22.20 -17.31 -10.36
N GLY A 96 -23.38 -17.59 -9.81
CA GLY A 96 -24.27 -16.56 -9.30
C GLY A 96 -23.64 -15.76 -8.15
N ARG A 97 -24.18 -14.57 -7.87
CA ARG A 97 -23.67 -13.62 -6.86
C ARG A 97 -23.41 -14.28 -5.50
N GLU A 98 -24.36 -15.05 -5.00
CA GLU A 98 -24.27 -15.71 -3.69
C GLU A 98 -23.09 -16.68 -3.64
N ARG A 99 -22.97 -17.55 -4.66
CA ARG A 99 -21.90 -18.54 -4.72
C ARG A 99 -20.52 -17.89 -4.91
N PHE A 100 -20.46 -16.77 -5.63
CA PHE A 100 -19.24 -15.98 -5.76
C PHE A 100 -18.81 -15.36 -4.42
N ALA A 101 -19.76 -14.83 -3.64
CA ALA A 101 -19.48 -14.31 -2.30
C ALA A 101 -19.00 -15.42 -1.33
N GLU A 102 -19.62 -16.60 -1.38
CA GLU A 102 -19.18 -17.77 -0.61
C GLU A 102 -17.74 -18.19 -0.97
N LEU A 103 -17.41 -18.20 -2.26
CA LEU A 103 -16.08 -18.52 -2.76
C LEU A 103 -15.03 -17.56 -2.18
N ILE A 104 -15.31 -16.26 -2.19
CA ILE A 104 -14.42 -15.25 -1.60
C ILE A 104 -14.29 -15.47 -0.09
N ALA A 105 -15.38 -15.77 0.62
CA ALA A 105 -15.36 -16.04 2.05
C ALA A 105 -14.53 -17.29 2.39
N GLU A 106 -14.60 -18.35 1.57
CA GLU A 106 -13.76 -19.55 1.71
C GLU A 106 -12.28 -19.22 1.49
N LEU A 107 -11.95 -18.48 0.44
CA LEU A 107 -10.59 -18.03 0.17
C LEU A 107 -10.01 -17.21 1.32
N ARG A 108 -10.78 -16.27 1.86
CA ARG A 108 -10.36 -15.45 3.00
C ARG A 108 -10.02 -16.29 4.23
N ARG A 109 -10.81 -17.33 4.50
CA ARG A 109 -10.62 -18.17 5.68
C ARG A 109 -9.34 -19.02 5.57
N GLU A 110 -9.07 -19.55 4.38
CA GLU A 110 -7.95 -20.46 4.16
C GLU A 110 -6.64 -19.72 3.83
N GLN A 111 -6.72 -18.64 3.05
CA GLN A 111 -5.57 -17.88 2.59
C GLN A 111 -5.94 -16.41 2.20
N PRO A 112 -5.98 -15.47 3.17
CA PRO A 112 -6.41 -14.08 2.96
C PRO A 112 -5.72 -13.33 1.83
N GLU A 113 -4.43 -13.58 1.58
CA GLU A 113 -3.70 -12.92 0.51
C GLU A 113 -4.18 -13.29 -0.90
N PHE A 114 -4.95 -14.38 -1.06
CA PHE A 114 -5.48 -14.82 -2.35
C PHE A 114 -6.65 -14.00 -2.86
N VAL A 115 -7.21 -13.12 -2.03
CA VAL A 115 -8.27 -12.21 -2.48
C VAL A 115 -7.73 -10.83 -2.89
N LEU A 116 -6.40 -10.66 -2.93
CA LEU A 116 -5.78 -9.42 -3.38
C LEU A 116 -5.50 -9.43 -4.88
N GLY A 117 -5.88 -8.35 -5.54
CA GLY A 117 -5.60 -8.11 -6.94
C GLY A 117 -5.42 -6.64 -7.27
N CYS A 118 -5.81 -6.27 -8.49
CA CYS A 118 -5.65 -4.94 -9.05
C CYS A 118 -6.84 -4.51 -9.92
N GLU A 119 -7.91 -5.32 -9.94
CA GLU A 119 -9.12 -4.98 -10.67
C GLU A 119 -9.93 -3.94 -9.91
N PRO A 120 -10.68 -3.06 -10.61
CA PRO A 120 -11.51 -2.02 -9.99
C PRO A 120 -12.50 -2.49 -8.92
N ALA A 121 -12.97 -3.74 -9.00
CA ALA A 121 -13.81 -4.30 -7.96
C ALA A 121 -13.07 -4.40 -6.63
N MET A 122 -13.73 -3.95 -5.58
CA MET A 122 -13.24 -3.99 -4.22
C MET A 122 -14.16 -4.81 -3.33
N ASP A 123 -13.57 -5.31 -2.26
CA ASP A 123 -14.30 -5.96 -1.19
C ASP A 123 -13.74 -5.52 0.16
N ARG A 124 -14.60 -5.54 1.19
CA ARG A 124 -14.26 -5.12 2.54
C ARG A 124 -13.60 -6.26 3.29
N MET A 125 -12.44 -5.99 3.87
CA MET A 125 -11.65 -6.97 4.61
C MET A 125 -11.28 -6.43 5.98
N GLY A 126 -11.43 -7.27 7.01
CA GLY A 126 -11.10 -6.93 8.41
C GLY A 126 -9.83 -7.60 8.95
N SER A 127 -9.21 -8.51 8.19
CA SER A 127 -7.99 -9.20 8.61
C SER A 127 -7.17 -9.66 7.41
N LEU A 128 -5.88 -9.37 7.43
CA LEU A 128 -4.93 -9.66 6.36
C LEU A 128 -3.51 -9.62 6.93
N GLY A 129 -3.26 -10.42 7.97
CA GLY A 129 -1.95 -10.65 8.59
C GLY A 129 -0.97 -9.48 8.55
N ARG A 130 0.31 -9.76 8.30
CA ARG A 130 1.31 -8.74 7.97
C ARG A 130 1.70 -8.91 6.50
N LEU A 131 1.11 -8.08 5.65
CA LEU A 131 1.40 -8.08 4.22
C LEU A 131 1.88 -6.71 3.75
N ASP A 132 2.99 -6.69 3.01
CA ASP A 132 3.54 -5.48 2.41
C ASP A 132 3.34 -5.48 0.89
N ASP A 133 2.10 -5.17 0.47
CA ASP A 133 1.73 -4.97 -0.93
C ASP A 133 1.56 -3.47 -1.25
N PRO A 134 2.05 -2.96 -2.40
CA PRO A 134 1.97 -1.55 -2.74
C PRO A 134 0.56 -1.04 -3.08
N LEU A 135 -0.37 -1.90 -3.54
CA LEU A 135 -1.78 -1.50 -3.73
C LEU A 135 -2.49 -1.40 -2.38
N LEU A 136 -2.24 -2.34 -1.46
CA LEU A 136 -2.71 -2.22 -0.08
C LEU A 136 -2.19 -0.93 0.59
N ALA A 137 -0.89 -0.63 0.42
CA ALA A 137 -0.29 0.61 0.89
C ALA A 137 -1.02 1.84 0.34
N TYR A 138 -1.31 1.84 -0.96
CA TYR A 138 -2.02 2.91 -1.64
C TYR A 138 -3.44 3.08 -1.11
N GLY A 139 -4.21 1.99 -0.93
CA GLY A 139 -5.55 2.02 -0.35
C GLY A 139 -5.56 2.64 1.05
N LYS A 140 -4.61 2.27 1.91
CA LYS A 140 -4.45 2.87 3.24
C LYS A 140 -4.11 4.34 3.20
N LEU A 141 -3.21 4.76 2.31
CA LEU A 141 -2.88 6.17 2.12
C LEU A 141 -4.11 6.94 1.63
N ARG A 142 -4.87 6.41 0.67
CA ARG A 142 -6.12 6.99 0.21
C ARG A 142 -7.13 7.19 1.34
N LEU A 143 -7.28 6.18 2.20
CA LEU A 143 -8.27 6.21 3.27
C LEU A 143 -7.88 7.14 4.43
N TYR A 144 -6.60 7.18 4.81
CA TYR A 144 -6.18 7.82 6.07
C TYR A 144 -5.30 9.06 5.89
N ALA A 145 -4.60 9.25 4.77
CA ALA A 145 -3.59 10.29 4.66
C ALA A 145 -4.17 11.70 4.63
N ALA A 146 -5.32 11.92 3.98
CA ALA A 146 -5.97 13.22 3.94
C ALA A 146 -6.38 13.68 5.36
N ASP A 147 -6.98 12.77 6.14
CA ASP A 147 -7.30 13.03 7.54
C ASP A 147 -6.06 13.22 8.41
N PHE A 148 -5.01 12.43 8.15
CA PHE A 148 -3.73 12.60 8.82
C PHE A 148 -3.16 14.00 8.58
N VAL A 149 -3.12 14.49 7.34
CA VAL A 149 -2.62 15.84 7.02
C VAL A 149 -3.50 16.92 7.66
N ARG A 150 -4.83 16.79 7.61
CA ARG A 150 -5.75 17.71 8.29
C ARG A 150 -5.50 17.76 9.80
N SER A 151 -5.34 16.60 10.44
CA SER A 151 -5.07 16.50 11.87
C SER A 151 -3.68 17.01 12.22
N LEU A 152 -2.68 16.75 11.36
CA LEU A 152 -1.32 17.28 11.48
C LEU A 152 -1.32 18.80 11.43
N ALA A 153 -2.05 19.42 10.49
CA ALA A 153 -2.16 20.88 10.41
C ALA A 153 -2.64 21.49 11.73
N ARG A 154 -3.60 20.86 12.41
CA ARG A 154 -4.08 21.30 13.73
C ARG A 154 -3.02 21.17 14.83
N VAL A 155 -2.19 20.12 14.79
CA VAL A 155 -1.03 19.99 15.68
C VAL A 155 -0.01 21.11 15.43
N LEU A 156 0.23 21.45 14.16
CA LEU A 156 1.20 22.49 13.78
C LEU A 156 0.72 23.91 14.12
N ASP A 157 -0.59 24.13 14.14
CA ASP A 157 -1.19 25.40 14.55
C ASP A 157 -1.08 25.62 16.07
N ALA A 158 -1.32 24.57 16.86
CA ALA A 158 -1.26 24.61 18.32
C ALA A 158 -0.31 23.54 18.90
N PRO A 159 1.02 23.65 18.68
CA PRO A 159 1.96 22.64 19.15
C PRO A 159 2.17 22.75 20.66
N VAL A 160 2.47 21.62 21.30
CA VAL A 160 2.94 21.61 22.70
C VAL A 160 4.22 22.41 22.80
N ARG A 161 4.28 23.29 23.80
CA ARG A 161 5.43 24.16 24.07
C ARG A 161 5.83 24.02 25.53
N ARG A 162 7.11 24.21 25.80
CA ARG A 162 7.63 24.32 27.16
C ARG A 162 8.45 25.59 27.29
N LEU A 163 8.33 26.24 28.44
CA LEU A 163 9.23 27.32 28.80
C LEU A 163 10.58 26.73 29.19
N ARG A 164 11.63 27.12 28.47
CA ARG A 164 13.01 26.76 28.79
C ARG A 164 13.76 28.03 29.17
N GLN A 165 14.48 27.96 30.28
CA GLN A 165 15.43 29.00 30.64
C GLN A 165 16.76 28.68 29.95
N GLU A 166 17.26 29.63 29.18
CA GLU A 166 18.56 29.59 28.52
C GLU A 166 19.33 30.87 28.86
N ARG A 167 20.66 30.88 28.73
CA ARG A 167 21.46 32.10 28.92
C ARG A 167 21.90 32.63 27.56
N ARG A 168 21.74 33.94 27.34
CA ARG A 168 22.10 34.62 26.09
C ARG A 168 22.87 35.90 26.39
N LEU A 169 23.82 36.21 25.52
CA LEU A 169 24.51 37.49 25.51
C LEU A 169 23.60 38.57 24.91
N LEU A 170 23.08 39.44 25.76
CA LEU A 170 22.11 40.49 25.42
C LEU A 170 22.70 41.88 25.60
N THR A 171 22.29 42.86 24.80
CA THR A 171 22.66 44.26 25.06
C THR A 171 21.94 44.78 26.31
N PRO A 172 22.45 45.81 27.01
CA PRO A 172 21.86 46.31 28.25
C PRO A 172 20.35 46.56 28.18
N GLY A 173 19.86 47.17 27.10
CA GLY A 173 18.42 47.45 26.92
C GLY A 173 17.54 46.22 26.68
N GLN A 174 18.13 45.06 26.37
CA GLN A 174 17.43 43.78 26.19
C GLN A 174 17.39 42.94 27.47
N VAL A 175 18.20 43.27 28.48
CA VAL A 175 18.26 42.53 29.74
C VAL A 175 17.05 42.89 30.60
N ARG A 176 16.08 41.96 30.68
CA ARG A 176 14.88 42.14 31.52
C ARG A 176 15.07 41.64 32.97
N ARG A 177 16.01 40.72 33.18
CA ARG A 177 16.27 40.11 34.48
C ARG A 177 17.78 39.87 34.64
N VAL A 178 18.30 40.25 35.79
CA VAL A 178 19.71 40.03 36.18
C VAL A 178 19.72 39.07 37.35
N ASP A 179 20.47 37.97 37.22
CA ASP A 179 20.72 37.05 38.32
C ASP A 179 22.15 37.19 38.86
N ARG A 180 22.44 36.52 39.99
CA ARG A 180 23.77 36.55 40.61
C ARG A 180 24.87 36.13 39.63
N GLN A 181 24.59 35.16 38.76
CA GLN A 181 25.56 34.68 37.78
C GLN A 181 25.84 35.73 36.69
N THR A 182 24.83 36.47 36.23
CA THR A 182 25.00 37.59 35.29
C THR A 182 25.93 38.65 35.87
N VAL A 183 25.75 39.02 37.13
CA VAL A 183 26.61 39.99 37.82
C VAL A 183 28.03 39.46 37.94
N LEU A 184 28.20 38.22 38.42
CA LEU A 184 29.52 37.61 38.59
C LEU A 184 30.28 37.47 37.26
N GLN A 185 29.59 37.12 36.17
CA GLN A 185 30.21 37.06 34.85
C GLN A 185 30.59 38.45 34.33
N ALA A 186 29.72 39.44 34.51
CA ALA A 186 30.02 40.81 34.11
C ALA A 186 31.18 41.42 34.91
N LEU A 187 31.33 41.08 36.19
CA LEU A 187 32.48 41.50 36.99
C LEU A 187 33.80 40.82 36.62
N ARG A 188 33.76 39.66 35.95
CA ARG A 188 34.96 38.96 35.44
C ARG A 188 35.46 39.56 34.13
N GLU A 189 34.63 40.26 33.38
CA GLU A 189 35.00 40.90 32.13
C GLU A 189 35.46 42.34 32.40
N PRO A 190 36.75 42.70 32.20
CA PRO A 190 37.31 43.97 32.67
C PRO A 190 36.58 45.21 32.14
N GLN A 191 36.09 45.17 30.90
CA GLN A 191 35.35 46.26 30.28
C GLN A 191 33.96 46.45 30.93
N LEU A 192 33.27 45.36 31.26
CA LEU A 192 31.99 45.38 31.95
C LEU A 192 32.15 45.76 33.42
N ALA A 193 33.18 45.23 34.09
CA ALA A 193 33.49 45.53 35.47
C ALA A 193 33.81 47.03 35.66
N ALA A 194 34.60 47.63 34.77
CA ALA A 194 34.88 49.07 34.80
C ALA A 194 33.59 49.90 34.68
N ARG A 195 32.70 49.54 33.74
CA ARG A 195 31.40 50.22 33.58
C ARG A 195 30.46 50.01 34.77
N LEU A 196 30.40 48.80 35.34
CA LEU A 196 29.57 48.51 36.51
C LEU A 196 30.06 49.20 37.79
N THR A 197 31.36 49.45 37.90
CA THR A 197 32.00 50.12 39.05
C THR A 197 32.16 51.64 38.85
N GLY A 198 31.65 52.20 37.75
CA GLY A 198 31.72 53.64 37.46
C GLY A 198 33.12 54.15 37.13
N ARG A 199 34.04 53.27 36.72
CA ARG A 199 35.41 53.65 36.31
C ARG A 199 35.45 53.82 34.78
N GLU A 200 35.82 55.02 34.33
CA GLU A 200 36.06 55.26 32.92
C GLU A 200 37.29 54.47 32.45
N SER A 201 37.09 53.54 31.52
CA SER A 201 38.19 52.80 30.89
C SER A 201 38.67 53.60 29.68
N PRO A 202 39.95 54.03 29.60
CA PRO A 202 40.46 54.92 28.56
C PRO A 202 40.61 54.26 27.18
N GLN A 203 40.32 52.96 27.06
CA GLN A 203 40.32 52.22 25.80
C GLN A 203 39.00 51.45 25.65
N SER A 204 37.96 52.06 25.11
CA SER A 204 36.75 51.34 24.70
C SER A 204 36.04 52.06 23.57
N ALA A 205 36.70 52.12 22.42
CA ALA A 205 36.02 52.38 21.15
C ALA A 205 35.06 51.21 20.88
N SER A 206 33.76 51.52 20.90
CA SER A 206 32.72 50.85 20.09
C SER A 206 32.48 49.33 20.23
N ALA A 207 33.00 48.64 21.24
CA ALA A 207 32.55 47.26 21.49
C ALA A 207 31.15 47.27 22.12
N ALA A 208 30.16 46.70 21.43
CA ALA A 208 28.80 46.56 21.93
C ALA A 208 28.80 45.68 23.18
N VAL A 209 28.67 46.30 24.35
CA VAL A 209 28.59 45.62 25.65
C VAL A 209 27.42 44.64 25.66
N ARG A 210 27.69 43.40 26.06
CA ARG A 210 26.70 42.34 26.20
C ARG A 210 26.76 41.73 27.59
N PHE A 211 25.62 41.45 28.17
CA PHE A 211 25.47 40.74 29.43
C PHE A 211 25.00 39.32 29.16
N ASP A 212 25.64 38.34 29.79
CA ASP A 212 25.14 36.98 29.83
C ASP A 212 23.95 36.91 30.79
N ALA A 213 22.73 36.93 30.27
CA ALA A 213 21.50 37.01 31.06
C ALA A 213 20.57 35.81 30.81
N PRO A 214 19.82 35.35 31.83
CA PRO A 214 18.81 34.32 31.65
C PRO A 214 17.62 34.85 30.84
N VAL A 215 17.26 34.13 29.78
CA VAL A 215 16.09 34.35 28.94
C VAL A 215 15.18 33.13 29.06
N VAL A 216 13.90 33.37 29.31
CA VAL A 216 12.87 32.34 29.21
C VAL A 216 12.32 32.38 27.80
N SER A 217 12.50 31.30 27.04
CA SER A 217 11.98 31.17 25.69
C SER A 217 11.01 29.98 25.58
N LEU A 218 10.06 30.09 24.65
CA LEU A 218 9.18 28.99 24.30
C LEU A 218 9.95 28.03 23.38
N HIS A 219 10.06 26.78 23.82
CA HIS A 219 10.71 25.72 23.07
C HIS A 219 9.68 24.74 22.51
N LEU A 220 9.89 24.32 21.26
CA LEU A 220 9.02 23.41 20.52
C LEU A 220 9.55 21.97 20.51
N ASP A 221 10.78 21.74 20.94
CA ASP A 221 11.37 20.40 21.02
C ASP A 221 10.88 19.62 22.25
N GLU A 222 9.60 19.27 22.23
CA GLU A 222 8.95 18.45 23.24
C GLU A 222 8.79 17.00 22.76
N PRO A 223 8.76 16.00 23.67
CA PRO A 223 8.65 14.59 23.30
C PRO A 223 7.47 14.28 22.36
N ALA A 224 6.32 14.95 22.54
CA ALA A 224 5.17 14.79 21.64
C ALA A 224 5.45 15.29 20.22
N ASN A 225 6.14 16.43 20.08
CA ASN A 225 6.50 16.99 18.77
C ASN A 225 7.56 16.13 18.07
N ARG A 226 8.47 15.51 18.82
CA ARG A 226 9.42 14.50 18.30
C ARG A 226 8.70 13.28 17.75
N CYS A 227 7.68 12.78 18.47
CA CYS A 227 6.85 11.67 17.99
C CYS A 227 6.11 12.03 16.70
N ILE A 228 5.52 13.23 16.64
CA ILE A 228 4.80 13.70 15.44
C ILE A 228 5.76 13.90 14.25
N LYS A 229 6.98 14.40 14.49
CA LYS A 229 8.02 14.46 13.45
C LYS A 229 8.37 13.07 12.94
N ALA A 230 8.58 12.10 13.84
CA ALA A 230 8.91 10.73 13.48
C ALA A 230 7.81 10.05 12.65
N ILE A 231 6.54 10.15 13.07
CA ILE A 231 5.42 9.56 12.32
C ILE A 231 5.24 10.24 10.97
N THR A 232 5.37 11.57 10.88
CA THR A 232 5.27 12.31 9.62
C THR A 232 6.37 11.89 8.63
N GLN A 233 7.61 11.72 9.10
CA GLN A 233 8.71 11.21 8.28
C GLN A 233 8.49 9.76 7.85
N ALA A 234 7.93 8.91 8.72
CA ALA A 234 7.60 7.54 8.36
C ALA A 234 6.52 7.51 7.27
N VAL A 235 5.46 8.31 7.39
CA VAL A 235 4.39 8.41 6.38
C VAL A 235 4.95 8.93 5.06
N LEU A 236 5.80 9.96 5.07
CA LEU A 236 6.47 10.46 3.86
C LEU A 236 7.28 9.37 3.16
N ARG A 237 8.10 8.61 3.92
CA ARG A 237 8.85 7.47 3.36
C ARG A 237 7.92 6.42 2.76
N ARG A 238 6.79 6.13 3.40
CA ARG A 238 5.79 5.19 2.88
C ARG A 238 5.14 5.68 1.58
N VAL A 239 4.83 6.97 1.46
CA VAL A 239 4.31 7.57 0.22
C VAL A 239 5.31 7.40 -0.93
N ILE A 240 6.58 7.72 -0.69
CA ILE A 240 7.66 7.61 -1.69
C ILE A 240 7.85 6.14 -2.10
N ASP A 241 7.97 5.22 -1.14
CA ASP A 241 8.09 3.77 -1.37
C ASP A 241 6.90 3.24 -2.19
N CYS A 242 5.68 3.56 -1.78
CA CYS A 242 4.46 3.16 -2.46
C CYS A 242 4.45 3.63 -3.91
N ARG A 243 4.81 4.89 -4.17
CA ARG A 243 4.88 5.47 -5.52
C ARG A 243 5.88 4.73 -6.39
N GLN A 244 7.11 4.52 -5.89
CA GLN A 244 8.17 3.83 -6.62
C GLN A 244 7.81 2.37 -6.94
N ARG A 245 7.21 1.66 -5.98
CA ARG A 245 6.81 0.26 -6.15
C ARG A 245 5.62 0.10 -7.12
N LEU A 246 4.64 1.00 -7.07
CA LEU A 246 3.56 1.02 -8.05
C LEU A 246 4.07 1.34 -9.46
N ALA A 247 4.89 2.38 -9.61
CA ALA A 247 5.52 2.71 -10.89
C ALA A 247 6.30 1.51 -11.46
N SER A 248 7.07 0.83 -10.61
CA SER A 248 7.80 -0.40 -10.99
C SER A 248 6.87 -1.55 -11.39
N LYS A 249 5.72 -1.70 -10.72
CA LYS A 249 4.71 -2.72 -11.05
C LYS A 249 4.07 -2.43 -12.40
N ILE A 250 3.75 -1.18 -12.69
CA ILE A 250 3.18 -0.72 -13.96
C ILE A 250 4.18 -0.87 -15.11
N ALA A 251 5.43 -0.47 -14.91
CA ALA A 251 6.48 -0.62 -15.92
C ALA A 251 6.75 -2.08 -16.32
N LYS A 252 6.43 -3.03 -15.43
CA LYS A 252 6.54 -4.48 -15.67
C LYS A 252 5.24 -5.13 -16.14
N GLN A 253 4.14 -4.38 -16.16
CA GLN A 253 2.84 -4.91 -16.56
C GLN A 253 2.88 -5.27 -18.05
N ARG A 254 2.47 -6.50 -18.36
CA ARG A 254 2.25 -6.94 -19.73
C ARG A 254 0.81 -6.66 -20.10
N GLU A 255 0.59 -6.32 -21.36
CA GLU A 255 -0.75 -6.19 -21.91
C GLU A 255 -1.50 -7.51 -21.75
N SER A 256 -2.75 -7.42 -21.33
CA SER A 256 -3.62 -8.56 -21.07
C SER A 256 -5.01 -8.20 -21.55
N SER A 257 -5.61 -9.09 -22.34
CA SER A 257 -7.00 -8.93 -22.81
C SER A 257 -8.03 -9.15 -21.71
N THR A 258 -7.64 -9.72 -20.56
CA THR A 258 -8.54 -10.15 -19.49
C THR A 258 -8.35 -9.43 -18.16
N ARG A 259 -7.36 -8.53 -18.08
CA ARG A 259 -7.08 -7.72 -16.89
C ARG A 259 -7.22 -6.26 -17.22
N THR A 260 -7.84 -5.48 -16.35
CA THR A 260 -7.89 -4.04 -16.54
C THR A 260 -6.50 -3.46 -16.29
N THR A 261 -6.04 -2.60 -17.19
CA THR A 261 -4.70 -2.01 -17.11
C THR A 261 -4.57 -1.09 -15.89
N LEU A 262 -3.41 -1.09 -15.23
CA LEU A 262 -3.09 -0.09 -14.21
C LEU A 262 -2.54 1.19 -14.83
N THR A 263 -2.11 1.14 -16.09
CA THR A 263 -1.47 2.26 -16.79
C THR A 263 -2.41 3.44 -16.95
N SER A 264 -3.69 3.22 -17.25
CA SER A 264 -4.69 4.30 -17.38
C SER A 264 -5.04 4.95 -16.03
N ARG A 265 -5.02 4.16 -14.96
CA ARG A 265 -5.28 4.59 -13.57
C ARG A 265 -4.09 5.31 -12.94
N TRP A 266 -2.87 5.01 -13.40
CA TRP A 266 -1.64 5.48 -12.78
C TRP A 266 -1.52 7.00 -12.65
N PRO A 267 -1.80 7.83 -13.67
CA PRO A 267 -1.60 9.27 -13.57
C PRO A 267 -2.39 9.92 -12.42
N VAL A 268 -3.62 9.45 -12.16
CA VAL A 268 -4.46 9.94 -11.06
C VAL A 268 -3.88 9.50 -9.72
N ARG A 269 -3.49 8.22 -9.60
CA ARG A 269 -2.87 7.66 -8.39
C ARG A 269 -1.54 8.33 -8.07
N GLU A 270 -0.71 8.57 -9.08
CA GLU A 270 0.57 9.26 -8.97
C GLU A 270 0.39 10.71 -8.53
N ARG A 271 -0.56 11.45 -9.14
CA ARG A 271 -0.87 12.83 -8.75
C ARG A 271 -1.28 12.92 -7.28
N PHE A 272 -2.09 11.99 -6.80
CA PHE A 272 -2.45 11.91 -5.39
C PHE A 272 -1.23 11.71 -4.49
N LEU A 273 -0.36 10.75 -4.82
CA LEU A 273 0.85 10.45 -4.05
C LEU A 273 1.84 11.63 -4.04
N LEU A 274 2.05 12.28 -5.17
CA LEU A 274 2.89 13.48 -5.28
C LEU A 274 2.30 14.64 -4.48
N GLY A 275 0.97 14.81 -4.49
CA GLY A 275 0.29 15.82 -3.68
C GLY A 275 0.49 15.59 -2.18
N LEU A 276 0.39 14.34 -1.71
CA LEU A 276 0.71 13.97 -0.34
C LEU A 276 2.18 14.19 0.01
N GLU A 277 3.09 13.77 -0.88
CA GLU A 277 4.54 13.95 -0.74
C GLU A 277 4.84 15.44 -0.48
N TYR A 278 4.34 16.32 -1.34
CA TYR A 278 4.48 17.78 -1.20
C TYR A 278 3.95 18.32 0.14
N GLN A 279 2.74 17.91 0.55
CA GLN A 279 2.13 18.39 1.80
C GLN A 279 2.94 17.97 3.03
N LEU A 280 3.45 16.74 3.05
CA LEU A 280 4.25 16.20 4.14
C LEU A 280 5.64 16.83 4.20
N GLU A 281 6.29 17.03 3.05
CA GLU A 281 7.56 17.77 2.99
C GLU A 281 7.41 19.19 3.51
N ARG A 282 6.34 19.89 3.09
CA ARG A 282 6.04 21.25 3.55
C ARG A 282 5.83 21.28 5.06
N ALA A 283 5.10 20.32 5.62
CA ALA A 283 4.90 20.19 7.06
C ALA A 283 6.23 19.98 7.81
N LEU A 284 7.11 19.11 7.30
CA LEU A 284 8.41 18.82 7.91
C LEU A 284 9.38 20.01 7.86
N ARG A 285 9.34 20.82 6.80
CA ARG A 285 10.13 22.05 6.66
C ARG A 285 9.52 23.26 7.39
N GLY A 286 8.28 23.13 7.87
CA GLY A 286 7.59 24.19 8.61
C GLY A 286 8.24 24.53 9.96
N PRO A 287 7.87 25.68 10.58
CA PRO A 287 8.55 26.22 11.76
C PRO A 287 8.49 25.30 12.99
N VAL A 288 7.43 24.50 13.12
CA VAL A 288 7.27 23.58 14.26
C VAL A 288 8.18 22.37 14.15
N LEU A 289 8.08 21.60 13.06
CA LEU A 289 8.82 20.34 12.92
C LEU A 289 10.30 20.56 12.59
N SER A 290 10.67 21.69 11.98
CA SER A 290 12.08 22.06 11.79
C SER A 290 12.77 22.43 13.11
N ALA A 291 12.05 23.06 14.07
CA ALA A 291 12.57 23.40 15.39
C ALA A 291 12.75 22.20 16.34
N VAL A 292 12.17 21.05 16.01
CA VAL A 292 12.33 19.80 16.76
C VAL A 292 13.67 19.16 16.41
N THR A 293 14.52 18.94 17.40
CA THR A 293 15.93 18.56 17.17
C THR A 293 16.07 17.17 16.57
N ARG A 294 15.24 16.21 17.00
CA ARG A 294 15.30 14.84 16.51
C ARG A 294 13.91 14.19 16.38
N PRO A 295 13.69 13.36 15.33
CA PRO A 295 12.53 12.49 15.26
C PRO A 295 12.70 11.31 16.23
N GLU A 296 11.75 11.10 17.13
CA GLU A 296 11.84 10.04 18.14
C GLU A 296 10.45 9.66 18.65
N ILE A 297 10.17 8.36 18.78
CA ILE A 297 9.02 7.85 19.51
C ILE A 297 9.50 7.39 20.88
N SER A 298 9.04 8.06 21.94
CA SER A 298 9.45 7.78 23.33
C SER A 298 8.23 7.59 24.23
N ALA A 299 8.40 6.89 25.37
CA ALA A 299 7.32 6.70 26.35
C ALA A 299 6.76 8.04 26.87
N ALA A 300 7.63 9.02 27.14
CA ALA A 300 7.21 10.38 27.54
C ALA A 300 6.37 11.05 26.43
N GLY A 301 6.78 10.91 25.17
CA GLY A 301 6.02 11.44 24.03
C GLY A 301 4.66 10.76 23.88
N LEU A 302 4.58 9.44 24.05
CA LEU A 302 3.33 8.68 24.00
C LEU A 302 2.38 9.05 25.14
N ASN A 303 2.90 9.27 26.36
CA ASN A 303 2.10 9.75 27.49
C ASN A 303 1.49 11.12 27.17
N THR A 304 2.29 12.08 26.68
CA THR A 304 1.77 13.40 26.28
C THR A 304 0.77 13.30 25.14
N ILE A 305 1.01 12.43 24.15
CA ILE A 305 0.07 12.17 23.05
C ILE A 305 -1.26 11.64 23.58
N SER A 306 -1.25 10.68 24.52
CA SER A 306 -2.48 10.10 25.09
C SER A 306 -3.31 11.12 25.87
N ALA A 307 -2.66 12.13 26.46
CA ALA A 307 -3.33 13.21 27.19
C ALA A 307 -3.91 14.31 26.28
N GLN A 308 -3.61 14.29 24.97
CA GLN A 308 -3.99 15.36 24.04
C GLN A 308 -4.75 14.82 22.82
N PRO A 309 -6.06 15.09 22.69
CA PRO A 309 -6.90 14.47 21.66
C PRO A 309 -6.43 14.67 20.22
N ILE A 310 -5.93 15.86 19.87
CA ILE A 310 -5.48 16.17 18.51
C ILE A 310 -4.19 15.39 18.19
N TYR A 311 -3.25 15.31 19.12
CA TYR A 311 -2.03 14.51 18.97
C TYR A 311 -2.35 13.02 18.88
N ALA A 312 -3.23 12.51 19.75
CA ALA A 312 -3.67 11.13 19.73
C ALA A 312 -4.31 10.76 18.38
N ARG A 313 -5.16 11.64 17.84
CA ARG A 313 -5.79 11.46 16.53
C ARG A 313 -4.74 11.44 15.41
N THR A 314 -3.84 12.43 15.36
CA THR A 314 -2.78 12.50 14.33
C THR A 314 -1.88 11.27 14.39
N HIS A 315 -1.46 10.86 15.58
CA HIS A 315 -0.64 9.66 15.77
C HIS A 315 -1.36 8.38 15.29
N ARG A 316 -2.65 8.21 15.66
CA ARG A 316 -3.46 7.06 15.24
C ARG A 316 -3.64 6.98 13.73
N LEU A 317 -3.94 8.12 13.09
CA LEU A 317 -4.10 8.19 11.63
C LEU A 317 -2.78 7.88 10.91
N GLY A 318 -1.65 8.38 11.43
CA GLY A 318 -0.33 8.07 10.92
C GLY A 318 -0.02 6.57 11.00
N TRP A 319 -0.31 5.92 12.12
CA TRP A 319 -0.14 4.47 12.26
C TRP A 319 -1.05 3.66 11.35
N ARG A 320 -2.30 4.08 11.15
CA ARG A 320 -3.21 3.43 10.20
C ARG A 320 -2.69 3.52 8.77
N ALA A 321 -2.18 4.68 8.36
CA ALA A 321 -1.54 4.87 7.07
C ALA A 321 -0.26 4.04 6.88
N LEU A 322 0.47 3.75 7.96
CA LEU A 322 1.70 2.94 7.95
C LEU A 322 1.47 1.43 8.10
N GLY A 323 0.28 1.02 8.54
CA GLY A 323 0.02 -0.36 8.91
C GLY A 323 0.27 -1.32 7.75
N LEU A 324 1.00 -2.41 8.02
CA LEU A 324 1.16 -3.53 7.10
C LEU A 324 -0.01 -4.50 7.30
N GLY A 325 -0.57 -5.05 6.22
CA GLY A 325 -1.72 -5.95 6.29
C GLY A 325 -2.96 -5.31 6.92
N LEU A 326 -3.85 -6.11 7.48
CA LEU A 326 -5.03 -5.67 8.23
C LEU A 326 -5.06 -6.38 9.57
N VAL A 327 -5.28 -5.61 10.64
CA VAL A 327 -5.30 -6.12 12.02
C VAL A 327 -6.70 -6.67 12.30
N GLU A 328 -6.76 -7.91 12.77
CA GLU A 328 -8.01 -8.55 13.17
C GLU A 328 -8.76 -7.73 14.23
N GLY A 329 -10.08 -7.56 14.03
CA GLY A 329 -10.93 -6.70 14.87
C GLY A 329 -10.75 -5.20 14.60
N GLY A 330 -9.98 -4.81 13.59
CA GLY A 330 -9.89 -3.45 13.09
C GLY A 330 -11.10 -3.03 12.23
N PRO A 331 -11.15 -1.76 11.80
CA PRO A 331 -12.14 -1.34 10.80
C PRO A 331 -11.90 -2.09 9.49
N GLU A 332 -12.97 -2.47 8.79
CA GLU A 332 -12.83 -3.04 7.47
C GLU A 332 -12.25 -2.01 6.49
N GLU A 333 -11.32 -2.46 5.66
CA GLU A 333 -10.72 -1.69 4.59
C GLU A 333 -11.12 -2.29 3.24
N GLU A 334 -11.40 -1.43 2.26
CA GLU A 334 -11.75 -1.85 0.90
C GLU A 334 -10.48 -2.15 0.10
N LEU A 335 -10.38 -3.37 -0.42
CA LEU A 335 -9.21 -3.85 -1.15
C LEU A 335 -9.60 -4.33 -2.55
N TRP A 336 -8.76 -4.01 -3.54
CA TRP A 336 -8.93 -4.46 -4.92
C TRP A 336 -8.86 -5.98 -5.03
N LEU A 337 -9.82 -6.53 -5.76
CA LEU A 337 -9.93 -7.94 -6.05
C LEU A 337 -9.12 -8.31 -7.32
N PRO A 338 -8.79 -9.60 -7.50
CA PRO A 338 -8.41 -10.16 -8.79
C PRO A 338 -9.62 -10.25 -9.74
N PRO A 339 -9.37 -10.54 -11.03
CA PRO A 339 -10.43 -10.97 -11.94
C PRO A 339 -11.24 -12.15 -11.36
N THR A 340 -12.51 -12.25 -11.72
CA THR A 340 -13.38 -13.34 -11.25
C THR A 340 -12.88 -14.72 -11.64
N TRP A 341 -12.28 -14.86 -12.82
CA TRP A 341 -11.68 -16.12 -13.26
C TRP A 341 -10.48 -16.51 -12.40
N GLU A 342 -9.64 -15.54 -12.02
CA GLU A 342 -8.46 -15.80 -11.19
C GLU A 342 -8.87 -16.14 -9.75
N LEU A 343 -9.90 -15.48 -9.20
CA LEU A 343 -10.48 -15.85 -7.92
C LEU A 343 -11.00 -17.28 -7.92
N TYR A 344 -11.69 -17.69 -8.99
CA TYR A 344 -12.16 -19.06 -9.14
C TYR A 344 -11.00 -20.07 -9.18
N GLU A 345 -9.95 -19.80 -9.97
CA GLU A 345 -8.77 -20.68 -10.03
C GLU A 345 -8.04 -20.77 -8.68
N ARG A 346 -7.89 -19.65 -7.97
CA ARG A 346 -7.30 -19.62 -6.62
C ARG A 346 -8.15 -20.44 -5.64
N TRP A 347 -9.46 -20.38 -5.75
CA TRP A 347 -10.36 -21.19 -4.94
C TRP A 347 -10.23 -22.68 -5.27
N CYS A 348 -10.17 -23.06 -6.55
CA CYS A 348 -9.92 -24.44 -6.96
C CYS A 348 -8.62 -25.00 -6.35
N PHE A 349 -7.55 -24.19 -6.32
CA PHE A 349 -6.29 -24.56 -5.67
C PHE A 349 -6.49 -24.85 -4.17
N VAL A 350 -7.16 -23.95 -3.45
CA VAL A 350 -7.45 -24.11 -2.01
C VAL A 350 -8.35 -25.31 -1.75
N ALA A 351 -9.41 -25.48 -2.55
CA ALA A 351 -10.34 -26.60 -2.45
C ALA A 351 -9.64 -27.95 -2.68
N MET A 352 -8.74 -28.03 -3.67
CA MET A 352 -7.96 -29.22 -3.95
C MET A 352 -6.99 -29.54 -2.81
N ARG A 353 -6.28 -28.53 -2.29
CA ARG A 353 -5.42 -28.67 -1.10
C ARG A 353 -6.21 -29.20 0.10
N ARG A 354 -7.41 -28.67 0.34
CA ARG A 354 -8.31 -29.13 1.41
C ARG A 354 -8.70 -30.60 1.22
N VAL A 355 -9.09 -31.00 0.01
CA VAL A 355 -9.43 -32.41 -0.29
C VAL A 355 -8.24 -33.33 -0.06
N LEU A 356 -7.04 -32.95 -0.52
CA LEU A 356 -5.81 -33.73 -0.32
C LEU A 356 -5.48 -33.91 1.16
N ARG A 357 -5.65 -32.86 1.98
CA ARG A 357 -5.47 -32.94 3.44
C ARG A 357 -6.54 -33.82 4.09
N ASP A 358 -7.81 -33.48 3.88
CA ASP A 358 -8.92 -34.01 4.68
C ASP A 358 -9.33 -35.43 4.27
N ARG A 359 -9.20 -35.78 2.98
CA ARG A 359 -9.60 -37.10 2.46
C ARG A 359 -8.45 -38.08 2.30
N PHE A 360 -7.25 -37.57 2.03
CA PHE A 360 -6.09 -38.39 1.69
C PHE A 360 -4.95 -38.28 2.71
N GLY A 361 -5.10 -37.46 3.75
CA GLY A 361 -4.13 -37.35 4.85
C GLY A 361 -2.80 -36.74 4.43
N PHE A 362 -2.79 -35.89 3.39
CA PHE A 362 -1.58 -35.18 2.99
C PHE A 362 -1.33 -33.98 3.90
N GLU A 363 -0.15 -33.93 4.50
CA GLU A 363 0.31 -32.83 5.33
C GLU A 363 1.38 -31.99 4.61
N SER A 364 1.39 -30.70 4.90
CA SER A 364 2.27 -29.76 4.21
C SER A 364 3.74 -30.03 4.52
N LEU A 365 4.56 -30.09 3.47
CA LEU A 365 6.01 -30.14 3.57
C LEU A 365 6.62 -28.75 3.34
N PRO A 366 7.85 -28.51 3.83
CA PRO A 366 8.64 -27.36 3.41
C PRO A 366 8.82 -27.35 1.89
N THR A 367 8.58 -26.20 1.26
CA THR A 367 8.62 -26.05 -0.20
C THR A 367 10.08 -26.02 -0.71
N THR A 368 10.76 -27.16 -0.73
CA THR A 368 12.08 -27.32 -1.36
C THR A 368 11.98 -28.15 -2.64
N GLY A 369 12.45 -27.61 -3.77
CA GLY A 369 12.57 -28.33 -5.04
C GLY A 369 11.31 -28.40 -5.92
N ALA A 370 10.31 -27.55 -5.68
CA ALA A 370 9.12 -27.46 -6.51
C ALA A 370 9.38 -26.76 -7.87
N PRO A 371 8.66 -27.12 -8.95
CA PRO A 371 8.64 -26.36 -10.20
C PRO A 371 8.29 -24.88 -9.95
N ARG A 372 8.78 -23.99 -10.84
CA ARG A 372 8.47 -22.57 -10.78
C ARG A 372 6.96 -22.38 -10.99
N SER A 373 6.30 -21.95 -9.94
CA SER A 373 4.87 -21.70 -9.87
C SER A 373 4.66 -20.40 -9.10
N ASP A 374 3.60 -19.67 -9.41
CA ASP A 374 3.25 -18.46 -8.68
C ASP A 374 2.84 -18.80 -7.25
N LEU A 375 2.22 -19.98 -7.07
CA LEU A 375 1.97 -20.60 -5.76
C LEU A 375 2.21 -22.11 -5.86
N GLY A 376 2.86 -22.68 -4.85
CA GLY A 376 3.13 -24.12 -4.79
C GLY A 376 2.84 -24.68 -3.40
N TRP A 377 2.17 -25.83 -3.36
CA TRP A 377 1.95 -26.62 -2.16
C TRP A 377 2.54 -28.01 -2.36
N LEU A 378 3.48 -28.36 -1.50
CA LEU A 378 4.11 -29.67 -1.47
C LEU A 378 3.63 -30.39 -0.21
N ALA A 379 3.30 -31.67 -0.34
CA ALA A 379 2.76 -32.43 0.77
C ALA A 379 3.19 -33.89 0.74
N SER A 380 3.13 -34.55 1.89
CA SER A 380 3.26 -36.00 1.99
C SER A 380 2.19 -36.59 2.90
N ASP A 381 1.83 -37.85 2.65
CA ASP A 381 0.96 -38.60 3.55
C ASP A 381 1.74 -39.55 4.47
N HIS A 382 1.02 -40.23 5.35
CA HIS A 382 1.55 -41.23 6.28
C HIS A 382 2.16 -42.48 5.59
N HIS A 383 1.95 -42.66 4.29
CA HIS A 383 2.58 -43.72 3.48
C HIS A 383 3.82 -43.23 2.73
N GLY A 384 4.25 -41.98 2.95
CA GLY A 384 5.40 -41.38 2.27
C GLY A 384 5.14 -41.01 0.81
N ARG A 385 3.88 -41.06 0.35
CA ARG A 385 3.50 -40.57 -0.99
C ARG A 385 3.62 -39.06 -0.98
N ARG A 386 4.17 -38.48 -2.05
CA ARG A 386 4.32 -37.03 -2.20
C ARG A 386 3.33 -36.50 -3.23
N ALA A 387 2.69 -35.39 -2.91
CA ALA A 387 1.84 -34.64 -3.82
C ALA A 387 2.40 -33.23 -3.99
N TRP A 388 2.29 -32.71 -5.20
CA TRP A 388 2.58 -31.32 -5.48
C TRP A 388 1.41 -30.70 -6.21
N LEU A 389 0.98 -29.54 -5.73
CA LEU A 389 -0.05 -28.71 -6.32
C LEU A 389 0.56 -27.35 -6.66
N GLY A 390 0.40 -26.91 -7.89
CA GLY A 390 0.91 -25.62 -8.34
C GLY A 390 -0.17 -24.77 -8.98
N PHE A 391 -0.12 -23.46 -8.73
CA PHE A 391 -0.92 -22.44 -9.38
C PHE A 391 -0.09 -21.75 -10.46
N GLN A 392 -0.67 -21.58 -11.65
CA GLN A 392 -0.02 -20.96 -12.82
C GLN A 392 1.40 -21.50 -13.08
N VAL A 393 1.51 -22.83 -13.12
CA VAL A 393 2.78 -23.52 -13.32
C VAL A 393 3.32 -23.24 -14.72
N VAL A 394 4.53 -22.71 -14.79
CA VAL A 394 5.25 -22.61 -16.04
C VAL A 394 6.14 -23.83 -16.18
N PHE A 395 5.70 -24.80 -16.98
CA PHE A 395 6.55 -25.92 -17.35
C PHE A 395 7.56 -25.44 -18.40
N PRO A 396 8.85 -25.74 -18.25
CA PRO A 396 9.77 -25.61 -19.37
C PRO A 396 9.24 -26.49 -20.51
N THR A 397 9.09 -25.92 -21.71
CA THR A 397 8.72 -26.68 -22.90
C THR A 397 9.72 -27.82 -23.06
N TRP A 398 9.24 -29.03 -23.37
CA TRP A 398 10.05 -30.25 -23.53
C TRP A 398 11.23 -30.08 -24.52
N SER A 399 11.16 -29.07 -25.39
CA SER A 399 12.20 -28.67 -26.34
C SER A 399 13.37 -27.85 -25.76
N ALA A 400 13.29 -27.42 -24.50
CA ALA A 400 14.43 -26.81 -23.81
C ALA A 400 15.41 -27.92 -23.40
N LYS A 401 16.27 -28.34 -24.33
CA LYS A 401 17.42 -29.18 -24.01
C LYS A 401 18.19 -28.55 -22.85
N PRO A 402 18.59 -29.30 -21.80
CA PRO A 402 19.57 -28.79 -20.85
C PRO A 402 20.82 -28.41 -21.66
N GLY A 403 21.29 -27.18 -21.46
CA GLY A 403 22.33 -26.56 -22.28
C GLY A 403 23.58 -27.43 -22.38
N ILE A 404 23.75 -28.06 -23.54
CA ILE A 404 25.07 -28.31 -24.10
C ILE A 404 25.31 -27.15 -25.04
N SER A 405 26.13 -26.19 -24.60
CA SER A 405 26.67 -25.16 -25.50
C SER A 405 27.48 -25.85 -26.57
N LEU A 406 26.97 -25.88 -27.79
CA LEU A 406 27.78 -26.08 -28.98
C LEU A 406 27.57 -24.89 -29.92
N VAL A 407 28.71 -24.34 -30.28
CA VAL A 407 28.97 -23.15 -31.08
C VAL A 407 28.42 -23.32 -32.51
N GLY A 408 27.79 -22.25 -33.03
CA GLY A 408 27.75 -21.95 -34.47
C GLY A 408 26.52 -22.46 -35.26
N GLY A 409 25.80 -21.53 -35.89
CA GLY A 409 24.86 -21.85 -36.98
C GLY A 409 23.72 -20.83 -37.14
N HIS A 410 23.69 -20.16 -38.30
CA HIS A 410 22.75 -19.11 -38.73
C HIS A 410 21.24 -19.47 -38.67
N PRO A 411 20.33 -18.46 -38.70
CA PRO A 411 18.90 -18.65 -38.48
C PRO A 411 18.19 -19.06 -39.78
N LEU A 412 17.24 -19.99 -39.66
CA LEU A 412 16.20 -20.22 -40.66
C LEU A 412 14.82 -19.93 -40.05
N SER A 413 14.04 -19.20 -40.83
CA SER A 413 12.74 -18.59 -40.57
C SER A 413 11.66 -19.56 -40.09
N ARG A 414 10.74 -19.08 -39.24
CA ARG A 414 9.46 -19.73 -38.96
C ARG A 414 8.31 -18.96 -39.63
N PRO A 415 7.33 -19.64 -40.25
CA PRO A 415 6.09 -19.03 -40.71
C PRO A 415 5.04 -18.95 -39.59
N ASP A 416 4.08 -18.05 -39.82
CA ASP A 416 2.89 -17.78 -39.02
C ASP A 416 2.11 -19.03 -38.58
N SER A 417 1.56 -18.98 -37.36
CA SER A 417 0.43 -19.83 -36.94
C SER A 417 -0.42 -19.13 -35.87
N ASP A 418 -1.56 -18.62 -36.34
CA ASP A 418 -2.94 -18.73 -35.82
C ASP A 418 -3.25 -18.41 -34.33
N PRO A 419 -4.03 -17.34 -34.03
CA PRO A 419 -4.48 -16.99 -32.69
C PRO A 419 -5.84 -17.63 -32.39
N GLY A 420 -5.87 -18.94 -32.06
CA GLY A 420 -7.16 -19.63 -31.89
C GLY A 420 -7.20 -20.86 -30.97
N ALA A 421 -6.16 -21.14 -30.18
CA ALA A 421 -6.13 -22.32 -29.33
C ALA A 421 -6.31 -21.97 -27.85
N TRP A 422 -7.46 -22.36 -27.31
CA TRP A 422 -7.76 -22.45 -25.88
C TRP A 422 -6.61 -23.14 -25.13
N ARG A 423 -6.03 -22.45 -24.14
CA ARG A 423 -5.09 -23.06 -23.20
C ARG A 423 -5.89 -23.60 -22.03
N GLU A 424 -5.98 -24.92 -21.89
CA GLU A 424 -6.38 -25.57 -20.64
C GLU A 424 -5.32 -25.31 -19.56
N PRO A 425 -5.67 -24.82 -18.35
CA PRO A 425 -4.74 -24.84 -17.24
C PRO A 425 -5.41 -25.42 -15.99
N THR A 426 -5.42 -26.74 -15.84
CA THR A 426 -5.32 -27.38 -14.52
C THR A 426 -4.80 -28.79 -14.75
N MET A 427 -3.50 -29.03 -14.53
CA MET A 427 -2.98 -30.40 -14.48
C MET A 427 -2.38 -30.70 -13.12
N VAL A 428 -3.04 -31.62 -12.42
CA VAL A 428 -2.56 -32.29 -11.21
C VAL A 428 -1.43 -33.24 -11.62
N GLY A 429 -0.20 -32.95 -11.23
CA GLY A 429 0.94 -33.84 -11.44
C GLY A 429 1.16 -34.73 -10.22
N VAL A 430 0.64 -35.96 -10.22
CA VAL A 430 1.05 -36.98 -9.23
C VAL A 430 2.31 -37.66 -9.74
N ARG A 431 3.48 -37.27 -9.22
CA ARG A 431 4.73 -37.99 -9.49
C ARG A 431 4.81 -39.19 -8.54
N ARG A 432 4.56 -40.39 -9.04
CA ARG A 432 4.96 -41.64 -8.37
C ARG A 432 6.47 -41.79 -8.53
N GLU A 433 7.25 -41.39 -7.54
CA GLU A 433 8.60 -41.96 -7.39
C GLU A 433 8.43 -43.36 -6.80
N VAL A 434 8.38 -44.36 -7.69
CA VAL A 434 8.53 -45.76 -7.28
C VAL A 434 10.03 -46.01 -7.16
N SER A 435 10.52 -46.01 -5.93
CA SER A 435 11.86 -46.53 -5.64
C SER A 435 11.81 -48.06 -5.75
N CYS A 436 11.95 -48.59 -6.96
CA CYS A 436 12.26 -50.01 -7.15
C CYS A 436 13.69 -50.24 -6.65
N VAL A 437 13.83 -50.77 -5.43
CA VAL A 437 15.08 -51.42 -5.02
C VAL A 437 15.14 -52.75 -5.74
N ALA A 438 15.86 -52.80 -6.86
CA ALA A 438 16.21 -54.04 -7.55
C ALA A 438 17.73 -54.10 -7.69
N GLY A 439 18.35 -55.03 -6.95
CA GLY A 439 19.78 -55.29 -6.98
C GLY A 439 20.23 -56.04 -8.22
N SER A 440 21.45 -55.74 -8.66
CA SER A 440 22.42 -56.66 -9.25
C SER A 440 23.75 -55.87 -9.23
N GLY A 441 24.91 -56.36 -8.83
CA GLY A 441 25.42 -57.72 -8.75
C GLY A 441 26.83 -57.66 -9.33
N ARG A 442 27.87 -57.71 -8.50
CA ARG A 442 29.22 -58.14 -8.93
C ARG A 442 29.87 -58.96 -7.83
N ARG A 443 30.20 -60.20 -8.22
CA ARG A 443 30.99 -61.21 -7.49
C ARG A 443 32.45 -60.75 -7.42
N PHE A 444 33.17 -61.09 -6.34
CA PHE A 444 34.20 -62.16 -6.36
C PHE A 444 34.91 -62.36 -4.99
N HIS A 445 35.09 -63.64 -4.64
CA HIS A 445 36.00 -64.34 -3.68
C HIS A 445 36.21 -63.78 -2.25
N ASP A 446 35.82 -64.49 -1.18
CA ASP A 446 36.32 -65.76 -0.61
C ASP A 446 37.27 -65.49 0.57
N GLN A 447 36.82 -65.79 1.79
CA GLN A 447 37.51 -66.64 2.77
C GLN A 447 36.77 -66.69 4.12
N ARG A 448 36.34 -67.92 4.43
CA ARG A 448 36.34 -68.63 5.73
C ARG A 448 35.83 -67.92 7.02
N ALA A 449 34.80 -68.57 7.54
CA ALA A 449 34.27 -68.62 8.92
C ALA A 449 35.35 -68.92 10.00
N PRO A 450 35.05 -69.06 11.33
CA PRO A 450 33.71 -69.22 11.93
C PRO A 450 33.42 -68.63 13.34
N LEU A 451 32.12 -68.64 13.66
CA LEU A 451 31.47 -68.99 14.95
C LEU A 451 31.93 -68.26 16.23
N SER A 452 31.03 -67.46 16.84
CA SER A 452 30.12 -67.92 17.91
C SER A 452 28.87 -67.05 17.91
#